data_AF-A0A7D5HY70-F1
#
_entry.id   AF-A0A7D5HY70-F1
#
_cell.length_a   1.000
_cell.length_b   1.000
_cell.length_c   1.000
_cell.angle_alpha   90.00
_cell.angle_beta   90.00
_cell.angle_gamma   90.00
#
_symmetry.space_group_name_H-M   'P 1'
#
loop_
_entity.id
_entity.type
_entity.pdbx_description
1 polymer ?
#
loop_
_entity_poly.entity_id
_entity_poly.type
_entity_poly.pdbx_seq_one_letter_code
_entity_poly.pdbx_strand_id
1 'polypeptide(L)'
;MSVTELAPRTTRRLVTGFGVGGGVALGVLVALERPFAGVALYALAMLASVGLQHRSDAVLYDERDRTHARSAASLTLRLFGYASAVVFPALTLAWALGYFDWPLWSVALAFAVAALYLTYGGFRLALATRA
;
A
#
# COMPACT_ATOMS: atom_id res chain seq x y z
N MET A 1 -22.50 6.94 -28.90
CA MET A 1 -22.66 7.04 -27.43
C MET A 1 -21.31 7.44 -26.87
N SER A 2 -21.10 8.71 -26.55
CA SER A 2 -19.82 9.24 -26.07
C SER A 2 -19.59 8.78 -24.64
N VAL A 3 -18.80 7.72 -24.45
CA VAL A 3 -18.24 7.39 -23.14
C VAL A 3 -17.34 8.57 -22.78
N THR A 4 -17.70 9.30 -21.73
CA THR A 4 -16.95 10.46 -21.26
C THR A 4 -15.53 10.01 -20.88
N GLU A 5 -14.55 10.24 -21.76
CA GLU A 5 -13.15 10.04 -21.39
C GLU A 5 -12.81 10.99 -20.24
N LEU A 6 -12.59 10.43 -19.06
CA LEU A 6 -12.15 11.19 -17.91
C LEU A 6 -10.75 11.72 -18.16
N ALA A 7 -10.52 12.99 -17.83
CA ALA A 7 -9.19 13.58 -17.92
C ALA A 7 -8.16 12.74 -17.12
N PRO A 8 -6.93 12.52 -17.63
CA PRO A 8 -5.93 11.64 -17.01
C PRO A 8 -5.64 11.95 -15.53
N ARG A 9 -5.65 13.24 -15.15
CA ARG A 9 -5.49 13.69 -13.75
C ARG A 9 -6.61 13.20 -12.85
N THR A 10 -7.86 13.24 -13.33
CA THR A 10 -9.05 12.79 -12.60
C THR A 10 -9.02 11.28 -12.42
N THR A 11 -8.72 10.55 -13.50
CA THR A 11 -8.56 9.09 -13.48
C THR A 11 -7.53 8.67 -12.44
N ARG A 12 -6.36 9.31 -12.41
CA ARG A 12 -5.32 9.04 -11.40
C ARG A 12 -5.77 9.32 -9.98
N ARG A 13 -6.39 10.47 -9.72
CA ARG A 13 -6.88 10.82 -8.38
C ARG A 13 -7.91 9.81 -7.90
N LEU A 14 -8.78 9.33 -8.78
CA LEU A 14 -9.76 8.30 -8.45
C LEU A 14 -9.09 6.95 -8.19
N VAL A 15 -8.13 6.53 -9.02
CA VAL A 15 -7.35 5.30 -8.81
C VAL A 15 -6.64 5.31 -7.45
N THR A 16 -5.93 6.40 -7.14
CA THR A 16 -5.28 6.57 -5.83
C THR A 16 -6.31 6.65 -4.71
N GLY A 17 -7.41 7.37 -4.93
CA GLY A 17 -8.50 7.52 -3.96
C GLY A 17 -9.19 6.20 -3.64
N PHE A 18 -9.45 5.35 -4.62
CA PHE A 18 -9.99 4.00 -4.41
C PHE A 18 -8.98 3.11 -3.69
N GLY A 19 -7.69 3.23 -4.03
CA GLY A 19 -6.60 2.55 -3.33
C GLY A 19 -6.60 2.86 -1.83
N VAL A 20 -6.38 4.13 -1.50
CA VAL A 20 -6.28 4.62 -0.12
C VAL A 20 -7.61 4.50 0.61
N GLY A 21 -8.69 4.98 0.01
CA GLY A 21 -10.03 4.97 0.58
C GLY A 21 -10.54 3.56 0.83
N GLY A 22 -10.31 2.62 -0.10
CA GLY A 22 -10.66 1.22 0.10
C GLY A 22 -9.92 0.61 1.29
N GLY A 23 -8.61 0.82 1.38
CA GLY A 23 -7.80 0.30 2.49
C GLY A 23 -8.20 0.88 3.85
N VAL A 24 -8.45 2.19 3.91
CA VAL A 24 -8.96 2.86 5.12
C VAL A 24 -10.33 2.32 5.50
N ALA A 25 -11.25 2.20 4.53
CA ALA A 25 -12.59 1.69 4.79
C ALA A 25 -12.58 0.24 5.29
N LEU A 26 -11.70 -0.62 4.76
CA LEU A 26 -11.48 -1.96 5.28
C LEU A 26 -11.08 -1.92 6.76
N GLY A 27 -10.06 -1.14 7.11
CA GLY A 27 -9.58 -1.01 8.48
C GLY A 27 -10.67 -0.52 9.44
N VAL A 28 -11.40 0.53 9.04
CA VAL A 28 -12.51 1.09 9.84
C VAL A 28 -13.63 0.07 10.03
N LEU A 29 -14.06 -0.60 8.97
CA LEU A 29 -15.18 -1.56 9.07
C LEU A 29 -14.79 -2.82 9.85
N VAL A 30 -13.54 -3.28 9.75
CA VAL A 30 -13.03 -4.36 10.61
C VAL A 30 -13.05 -3.93 12.09
N ALA A 31 -12.62 -2.70 12.39
CA ALA A 31 -12.67 -2.15 13.75
C ALA A 31 -14.10 -1.98 14.29
N LEU A 32 -15.09 -1.81 13.41
CA LEU A 32 -16.52 -1.75 13.73
C LEU A 32 -17.21 -3.13 13.70
N GLU A 33 -16.45 -4.23 13.73
CA GLU A 33 -16.96 -5.61 13.70
C GLU A 33 -17.81 -5.94 12.46
N ARG A 34 -17.54 -5.27 11.34
CA ARG A 34 -18.16 -5.51 10.03
C ARG A 34 -17.14 -6.00 9.00
N PRO A 35 -16.42 -7.11 9.24
CA PRO A 35 -15.30 -7.54 8.40
C PRO A 35 -15.73 -7.87 6.96
N PHE A 36 -16.86 -8.54 6.76
CA PHE A 36 -17.35 -8.88 5.43
C PHE A 36 -17.71 -7.64 4.59
N ALA A 37 -18.31 -6.63 5.22
CA ALA A 37 -18.59 -5.35 4.56
C ALA A 37 -17.31 -4.61 4.19
N GLY A 38 -16.31 -4.64 5.09
CA GLY A 38 -14.99 -4.07 4.84
C GLY A 38 -14.31 -4.71 3.63
N VAL A 39 -14.28 -6.04 3.57
CA VAL A 39 -13.69 -6.80 2.46
C VAL A 39 -14.45 -6.53 1.16
N ALA A 40 -15.78 -6.54 1.18
CA ALA A 40 -16.59 -6.26 0.00
C ALA A 40 -16.32 -4.85 -0.55
N LEU A 41 -16.28 -3.84 0.32
CA LEU A 41 -16.02 -2.47 -0.09
C LEU A 41 -14.60 -2.29 -0.62
N TYR A 42 -13.60 -2.91 0.02
CA TYR A 42 -12.23 -2.92 -0.47
C TYR A 42 -12.11 -3.56 -1.84
N ALA A 43 -12.72 -4.74 -2.03
CA ALA A 43 -12.72 -5.45 -3.30
C ALA A 43 -13.37 -4.61 -4.41
N LEU A 44 -14.52 -3.99 -4.13
CA LEU A 44 -15.19 -3.10 -5.08
C LEU A 44 -14.33 -1.88 -5.43
N ALA A 45 -13.66 -1.28 -4.45
CA ALA A 45 -12.74 -0.16 -4.69
C ALA A 45 -11.54 -0.59 -5.58
N MET A 46 -10.94 -1.75 -5.31
CA MET A 46 -9.85 -2.28 -6.15
C MET A 46 -10.33 -2.60 -7.57
N LEU A 47 -11.48 -3.23 -7.73
CA LEU A 47 -12.06 -3.52 -9.04
C LEU A 47 -12.38 -2.23 -9.81
N ALA A 48 -12.92 -1.21 -9.14
CA ALA A 48 -13.16 0.11 -9.74
C ALA A 48 -11.85 0.77 -10.18
N SER A 49 -10.80 0.67 -9.35
CA SER A 49 -9.46 1.18 -9.68
C SER A 49 -8.86 0.48 -10.90
N VAL A 50 -8.91 -0.85 -10.97
CA VAL A 50 -8.40 -1.65 -12.10
C VAL A 50 -9.20 -1.36 -13.36
N GLY A 51 -10.54 -1.36 -13.26
CA GLY A 51 -11.43 -1.07 -14.39
C GLY A 51 -11.24 0.34 -14.95
N LEU A 52 -11.00 1.33 -14.08
CA LEU A 52 -10.74 2.70 -14.49
C LEU A 52 -9.38 2.84 -15.21
N GLN A 53 -8.35 2.10 -14.77
CA GLN A 53 -7.06 2.06 -15.45
C GLN A 53 -7.12 1.35 -16.81
N HIS A 54 -7.90 0.27 -16.93
CA HIS A 54 -8.04 -0.48 -18.19
C HIS A 54 -8.80 0.29 -19.27
N ARG A 55 -9.65 1.24 -18.88
CA ARG A 55 -10.47 2.03 -19.80
C ARG A 55 -9.83 3.35 -20.23
N SER A 56 -8.68 3.72 -19.66
CA SER A 56 -7.99 4.94 -20.05
C SER A 56 -7.00 4.65 -21.17
N ASP A 57 -7.28 5.14 -22.38
CA ASP A 57 -6.36 5.05 -23.53
C ASP A 57 -5.22 6.10 -23.47
N ALA A 58 -5.34 7.07 -22.57
CA ALA A 58 -4.33 8.10 -22.36
C ALA A 58 -3.15 7.63 -21.50
N VAL A 59 -1.94 8.12 -21.82
CA VAL A 59 -0.75 7.94 -20.96
C VAL A 59 -1.01 8.59 -19.60
N LEU A 60 -1.41 7.78 -18.62
CA LEU A 60 -1.74 8.26 -17.28
C LEU A 60 -0.52 8.80 -16.52
N TYR A 61 0.65 8.17 -16.73
CA TYR A 61 1.88 8.47 -16.00
C TYR A 61 2.98 8.91 -16.98
N ASP A 62 3.38 10.17 -16.86
CA ASP A 62 4.52 10.73 -17.59
C ASP A 62 5.84 10.50 -16.83
N GLU A 63 6.98 10.95 -17.38
CA GLU A 63 8.29 10.75 -16.75
C GLU A 63 8.43 11.52 -15.42
N ARG A 64 7.72 12.64 -15.29
CA ARG A 64 7.71 13.44 -14.07
C ARG A 64 6.93 12.72 -12.95
N ASP A 65 5.80 12.13 -13.28
CA ASP A 65 4.99 11.31 -12.39
C ASP A 65 5.78 10.06 -11.93
N ARG A 66 6.55 9.43 -12.83
CA ARG A 66 7.46 8.33 -12.45
C ARG A 66 8.53 8.79 -11.45
N THR A 67 9.08 9.98 -11.63
CA THR A 67 10.07 10.55 -10.71
C THR A 67 9.46 10.83 -9.33
N HIS A 68 8.25 11.38 -9.29
CA HIS A 68 7.51 11.59 -8.05
C HIS A 68 7.14 10.27 -7.36
N ALA A 69 6.70 9.26 -8.11
CA ALA A 69 6.39 7.94 -7.58
C ALA A 69 7.64 7.24 -6.99
N ARG A 70 8.78 7.30 -7.69
CA ARG A 70 10.06 6.79 -7.17
C ARG A 70 10.47 7.51 -5.88
N SER A 71 10.33 8.84 -5.85
CA SER A 71 10.65 9.65 -4.67
C SER A 71 9.75 9.30 -3.49
N ALA A 72 8.44 9.21 -3.72
CA ALA A 72 7.46 8.80 -2.70
C ALA A 72 7.75 7.39 -2.18
N ALA A 73 7.98 6.42 -3.05
CA ALA A 73 8.35 5.05 -2.65
C ALA A 73 9.62 5.05 -1.80
N SER A 74 10.65 5.81 -2.20
CA SER A 74 11.90 5.90 -1.44
C SER A 74 11.71 6.51 -0.05
N LEU A 75 10.88 7.55 0.06
CA LEU A 75 10.59 8.21 1.33
C LEU A 75 9.78 7.29 2.25
N THR A 76 8.74 6.66 1.72
CA THR A 76 7.90 5.71 2.45
C THR A 76 8.73 4.56 3.00
N LEU A 77 9.57 3.95 2.16
CA LEU A 77 10.47 2.88 2.61
C LEU A 77 11.42 3.39 3.68
N ARG A 78 12.13 4.51 3.48
CA ARG A 78 13.02 5.06 4.52
C ARG A 78 12.31 5.26 5.86
N LEU A 79 11.10 5.84 5.82
CA LEU A 79 10.30 6.07 7.02
C LEU A 79 9.98 4.77 7.73
N PHE A 80 9.40 3.79 7.04
CA PHE A 80 9.08 2.49 7.61
C PHE A 80 10.35 1.75 8.06
N GLY A 81 11.46 1.90 7.34
CA GLY A 81 12.74 1.25 7.67
C GLY A 81 13.34 1.76 8.95
N TYR A 82 13.45 3.08 9.10
CA TYR A 82 13.94 3.69 10.32
C TYR A 82 12.99 3.43 11.49
N ALA A 83 11.67 3.53 11.28
CA ALA A 83 10.70 3.19 12.31
C ALA A 83 10.85 1.74 12.76
N SER A 84 10.95 0.79 11.83
CA SER A 84 11.12 -0.64 12.14
C SER A 84 12.47 -0.96 12.78
N ALA A 85 13.55 -0.30 12.36
CA ALA A 85 14.89 -0.45 12.94
C ALA A 85 14.95 0.02 14.41
N VAL A 86 14.01 0.86 14.84
CA VAL A 86 13.90 1.30 16.24
C VAL A 86 12.86 0.46 16.98
N VAL A 87 11.63 0.37 16.46
CA VAL A 87 10.47 -0.23 17.14
C VAL A 87 10.67 -1.72 17.38
N PHE A 88 11.09 -2.50 16.38
CA PHE A 88 11.21 -3.95 16.58
C PHE A 88 12.33 -4.29 17.58
N PRO A 89 13.56 -3.76 17.47
CA PRO A 89 14.58 -4.02 18.48
C PRO A 89 14.19 -3.57 19.88
N ALA A 90 13.56 -2.39 20.02
CA ALA A 90 13.10 -1.90 21.32
C ALA A 90 12.03 -2.82 21.95
N LEU A 91 11.05 -3.27 21.17
CA LEU A 91 10.02 -4.21 21.65
C LEU A 91 10.60 -5.59 21.96
N THR A 92 11.58 -6.07 21.17
CA THR A 92 12.29 -7.32 21.45
C THR A 92 13.08 -7.23 22.75
N LEU A 93 13.75 -6.09 23.00
CA LEU A 93 14.45 -5.85 24.27
C LEU A 93 13.44 -5.82 25.44
N ALA A 94 12.33 -5.10 25.29
CA ALA A 94 11.29 -5.04 26.30
C ALA A 94 10.70 -6.43 26.60
N TRP A 95 10.52 -7.28 25.58
CA TRP A 95 10.10 -8.66 25.74
C TRP A 95 11.11 -9.51 26.50
N ALA A 96 12.40 -9.41 26.15
CA ALA A 96 13.46 -10.12 26.85
C ALA A 96 13.59 -9.74 28.33
N LEU A 97 13.22 -8.49 28.67
CA LEU A 97 13.21 -7.98 30.04
C LEU A 97 11.87 -8.22 30.78
N GLY A 98 10.87 -8.82 30.12
CA GLY A 98 9.56 -9.10 30.72
C GLY A 98 8.62 -7.90 30.83
N TYR A 99 8.90 -6.79 30.13
CA TYR A 99 8.06 -5.58 30.11
C TYR A 99 7.01 -5.58 28.98
N PHE A 100 7.09 -6.53 28.05
CA PHE A 100 6.22 -6.60 26.88
C PHE A 100 6.00 -8.05 26.49
N ASP A 101 4.80 -8.38 26.04
CA ASP A 101 4.49 -9.65 25.38
C ASP A 101 4.12 -9.38 23.93
N TRP A 102 4.46 -10.29 23.02
CA TRP A 102 4.09 -10.21 21.62
C TRP A 102 2.67 -10.77 21.40
N PRO A 103 1.62 -9.94 21.30
CA PRO A 103 0.32 -10.46 20.92
C PRO A 103 0.35 -10.93 19.46
N LEU A 104 -0.42 -11.96 19.13
CA LEU A 104 -0.37 -12.62 17.81
C LEU A 104 -0.58 -11.65 16.64
N TRP A 105 -1.42 -10.61 16.80
CA TRP A 105 -1.66 -9.59 15.77
C TRP A 105 -0.42 -8.75 15.47
N SER A 106 0.46 -8.52 16.45
CA SER A 106 1.68 -7.72 16.27
C SER A 106 2.75 -8.47 15.48
N VAL A 107 2.76 -9.80 15.56
CA VAL A 107 3.58 -10.68 14.72
C VAL A 107 3.16 -10.53 13.25
N ALA A 108 1.85 -10.50 12.97
CA ALA A 108 1.35 -10.26 11.62
C ALA A 108 1.78 -8.88 11.07
N LEU A 109 1.83 -7.84 11.92
CA LEU A 109 2.35 -6.52 11.53
C LEU A 109 3.84 -6.57 11.15
N ALA A 110 4.65 -7.31 11.91
CA ALA A 110 6.07 -7.51 11.60
C ALA A 110 6.27 -8.18 10.23
N PHE A 111 5.49 -9.24 9.96
CA PHE A 111 5.50 -9.90 8.66
C PHE A 111 4.98 -9.01 7.53
N ALA A 112 3.98 -8.15 7.77
CA ALA A 112 3.51 -7.20 6.78
C ALA A 112 4.60 -6.19 6.38
N VAL A 113 5.38 -5.69 7.35
CA VAL A 113 6.55 -4.85 7.07
C VAL A 113 7.61 -5.63 6.29
N ALA A 114 7.93 -6.86 6.69
CA ALA A 114 8.87 -7.71 5.97
C ALA A 114 8.43 -7.94 4.52
N ALA A 115 7.15 -8.25 4.31
CA ALA A 115 6.55 -8.44 2.99
C ALA A 115 6.64 -7.18 2.12
N LEU A 116 6.40 -5.99 2.68
CA LEU A 116 6.58 -4.72 1.97
C LEU A 116 8.01 -4.58 1.43
N TYR A 117 9.01 -4.84 2.28
CA TYR A 117 10.42 -4.76 1.90
C TYR A 117 10.84 -5.81 0.89
N LEU A 118 10.44 -7.07 1.11
CA LEU A 118 10.74 -8.18 0.20
C LEU A 118 10.10 -7.96 -1.17
N THR A 119 8.87 -7.44 -1.21
CA THR A 119 8.18 -7.12 -2.46
C THR A 119 8.93 -6.05 -3.23
N TYR A 120 9.24 -4.92 -2.57
CA TYR A 120 9.97 -3.83 -3.22
C TYR A 120 11.37 -4.26 -3.67
N GLY A 121 12.14 -4.90 -2.78
CA GLY A 121 13.49 -5.39 -3.07
C GLY A 121 13.50 -6.44 -4.17
N GLY A 122 12.55 -7.37 -4.13
CA GLY A 122 12.37 -8.43 -5.14
C GLY A 122 12.12 -7.86 -6.53
N PHE A 123 11.16 -6.93 -6.66
CA PHE A 123 10.92 -6.25 -7.95
C PHE A 123 12.14 -5.45 -8.40
N ARG A 124 12.80 -4.72 -7.49
CA ARG A 124 13.98 -3.93 -7.83
C ARG A 124 15.13 -4.80 -8.34
N LEU A 125 15.38 -5.95 -7.73
CA LEU A 125 16.39 -6.91 -8.19
C LEU A 125 15.98 -7.55 -9.52
N ALA A 126 14.73 -7.98 -9.65
CA ALA A 126 14.23 -8.61 -10.88
C ALA A 126 14.23 -7.66 -12.09
N LEU A 127 14.08 -6.36 -11.87
CA LEU A 127 14.20 -5.34 -12.92
C LEU A 127 15.67 -5.01 -13.22
N ALA A 128 16.54 -5.00 -12.21
CA ALA A 128 17.97 -4.74 -12.40
C ALA A 128 18.68 -5.84 -13.22
N THR A 129 18.21 -7.08 -13.16
CA THR A 129 18.77 -8.19 -13.96
C THR A 129 18.30 -8.20 -15.42
N ARG A 130 17.32 -7.36 -15.78
CA ARG A 130 16.77 -7.23 -17.14
C ARG A 130 17.32 -6.02 -17.91
N ALA A 131 18.15 -5.20 -17.27
CA ALA A 131 18.81 -4.03 -17.83
C ALA A 131 20.25 -4.36 -18.22
#